data_AF-A0A527H8E1-F1
#
_entry.id   AF-A0A527H8E1-F1
#
_cell.length_a   1.000
_cell.length_b   1.000
_cell.length_c   1.000
_cell.angle_alpha   90.00
_cell.angle_beta   90.00
_cell.angle_gamma   90.00
#
_symmetry.space_group_name_H-M   'P 1'
#
loop_
_entity.id
_entity.type
_entity.pdbx_description
1 polymer ?
#
loop_
_entity_poly.entity_id
_entity_poly.type
_entity_poly.pdbx_seq_one_letter_code
_entity_poly.pdbx_strand_id
1 'polypeptide(L)' 'MAHNPLVSVVVPAHNAEVTLARALDCLLDQEIVDWEAIIVDDAST' A
#
# COMPACT_ATOMS: atom_id res chain seq x y z
N MET A 1 -7.20 3.53 -21.59
CA MET A 1 -6.37 4.65 -21.08
C MET A 1 -5.80 4.18 -19.75
N ALA A 2 -4.49 4.27 -19.54
CA ALA A 2 -3.92 3.97 -18.23
C ALA A 2 -4.40 5.05 -17.26
N HIS A 3 -5.07 4.64 -16.18
CA HIS A 3 -5.40 5.54 -15.09
C HIS A 3 -4.09 5.91 -14.39
N ASN A 4 -3.81 7.21 -14.31
CA ASN A 4 -2.59 7.73 -13.69
C ASN A 4 -2.98 8.24 -12.30
N PRO A 5 -2.68 7.50 -11.23
CA PRO A 5 -3.14 7.86 -9.90
C PRO A 5 -2.53 9.20 -9.45
N LEU A 6 -3.26 9.94 -8.63
CA LEU A 6 -2.77 11.21 -8.08
C LEU A 6 -1.62 10.97 -7.09
N VAL A 7 -1.68 9.88 -6.34
CA VAL A 7 -0.70 9.52 -5.31
C VAL A 7 -0.30 8.05 -5.44
N SER A 8 1.00 7.78 -5.42
CA SER A 8 1.54 6.42 -5.32
C SER A 8 2.17 6.22 -3.94
N VAL A 9 1.67 5.26 -3.18
CA VAL A 9 2.15 4.91 -1.85
C VAL A 9 3.00 3.64 -1.95
N VAL A 10 4.31 3.75 -1.74
CA VAL A 10 5.23 2.61 -1.78
C VAL A 10 5.45 2.10 -0.35
N VAL A 11 5.14 0.82 -0.11
CA VAL A 11 5.24 0.19 1.22
C VAL A 11 6.21 -0.99 1.15
N PRO A 12 7.45 -0.84 1.60
CA PRO A 12 8.34 -1.97 1.80
C PRO A 12 7.85 -2.82 2.98
N ALA A 13 7.82 -4.13 2.81
CA ALA A 13 7.32 -5.09 3.78
C ALA A 13 8.33 -6.23 3.95
N HIS A 14 8.88 -6.39 5.15
CA HIS A 14 9.69 -7.55 5.53
C HIS A 14 9.06 -8.19 6.77
N ASN A 15 8.63 -9.45 6.67
CA ASN A 15 7.92 -10.18 7.74
C ASN A 15 6.76 -9.38 8.35
N ALA A 16 6.01 -8.67 7.49
CA ALA A 16 4.98 -7.72 7.89
C ALA A 16 3.57 -8.35 8.03
N GLU A 17 3.46 -9.67 8.14
CA GLU A 17 2.20 -10.42 8.18
C GLU A 17 1.20 -9.90 9.23
N VAL A 18 1.70 -9.43 10.38
CA VAL A 18 0.87 -8.94 11.50
C VAL A 18 0.43 -7.48 11.30
N THR A 19 1.17 -6.68 10.52
CA THR A 19 0.99 -5.23 10.44
C THR A 19 0.49 -4.74 9.09
N LEU A 20 0.75 -5.48 8.01
CA LEU A 20 0.42 -5.09 6.65
C LEU A 20 -1.09 -4.91 6.46
N ALA A 21 -1.91 -5.82 7.02
CA ALA A 21 -3.37 -5.71 6.94
C ALA A 21 -3.87 -4.38 7.53
N ARG A 22 -3.43 -4.04 8.75
CA ARG A 22 -3.79 -2.77 9.39
C ARG A 22 -3.31 -1.56 8.60
N ALA A 23 -2.11 -1.63 8.01
CA ALA A 23 -1.59 -0.54 7.19
C ALA A 23 -2.46 -0.31 5.95
N LEU A 24 -2.89 -1.38 5.29
CA LEU A 24 -3.82 -1.32 4.15
C LEU A 24 -5.19 -0.80 4.57
N ASP A 25 -5.72 -1.21 5.72
CA ASP A 25 -6.98 -0.69 6.26
C ASP A 25 -6.91 0.84 6.48
N CYS A 26 -5.78 1.33 6.99
CA CYS A 26 -5.57 2.79 7.12
C CYS A 26 -5.52 3.50 5.77
N LEU A 27 -4.93 2.90 4.74
CA LEU A 27 -4.91 3.49 3.39
C LEU A 27 -6.30 3.47 2.74
N LEU A 28 -7.11 2.44 3.00
CA LEU A 28 -8.49 2.34 2.53
C LEU A 28 -9.42 3.38 3.17
N ASP A 29 -9.12 3.82 4.40
CA ASP A 29 -9.91 4.82 5.15
C ASP A 29 -9.53 6.28 4.81
N GLN A 30 -8.70 6.51 3.79
CA GLN A 30 -8.33 7.87 3.38
C GLN A 30 -9.45 8.56 2.58
N GLU A 31 -9.61 9.87 2.77
CA GLU A 31 -10.60 10.68 2.02
C GLU A 31 -10.25 10.82 0.52
N ILE A 32 -8.95 10.75 0.19
CA ILE A 32 -8.48 10.73 -1.20
C ILE A 32 -8.59 9.30 -1.70
N VAL A 33 -9.36 9.09 -2.77
CA VAL A 33 -9.61 7.76 -3.37
C VAL A 33 -8.77 7.51 -4.64
N ASP A 34 -8.12 8.54 -5.16
CA ASP A 34 -7.30 8.47 -6.38
C ASP A 34 -5.84 8.19 -6.01
N TRP A 35 -5.57 6.96 -5.61
CA TRP A 35 -4.23 6.53 -5.21
C TRP A 35 -3.98 5.06 -5.54
N GLU A 36 -2.71 4.67 -5.56
CA GLU A 36 -2.26 3.28 -5.66
C GLU A 36 -1.33 2.92 -4.49
N ALA A 37 -1.42 1.67 -4.00
CA ALA A 37 -0.40 1.09 -3.12
C ALA A 37 0.47 0.12 -3.90
N ILE A 38 1.78 0.27 -3.74
CA ILE A 38 2.80 -0.65 -4.26
C ILE A 38 3.47 -1.30 -3.07
N ILE A 39 3.13 -2.55 -2.79
CA ILE A 39 3.73 -3.33 -1.72
C ILE A 39 4.97 -4.05 -2.26
N VAL A 40 6.12 -3.75 -1.68
CA VAL A 40 7.39 -4.37 -2.05
C VAL A 40 7.78 -5.33 -0.95
N ASP A 41 7.71 -6.63 -1.24
CA ASP A 41 8.27 -7.63 -0.33
C ASP A 41 9.80 -7.53 -0.32
N ASP A 42 10.35 -7.17 0.83
CA ASP A 42 11.78 -6.98 1.05
C ASP A 42 12.38 -8.27 1.63
N ALA A 43 12.22 -9.38 0.89
CA ALA A 43 12.71 -10.72 1.22
C ALA A 43 12.20 -11.28 2.56
N SER A 44 10.87 -11.27 2.76
CA SER A 44 10.24 -11.97 3.89
C SER A 44 10.53 -13.49 3.86
N THR A 45 10.43 -14.15 5.01
CA THR A 45 10.73 -15.59 5.20
C THR A 45 9.50 -16.44 5.46
#